data_AF-A0A9W9FUG6-F1
#
_entry.id   AF-A0A9W9FUG6-F1
#
_cell.length_a   1.000
_cell.length_b   1.000
_cell.length_c   1.000
_cell.angle_alpha   90.00
_cell.angle_beta   90.00
_cell.angle_gamma   90.00
#
_symmetry.space_group_name_H-M   'P 1'
#
loop_
_entity.id
_entity.type
_entity.pdbx_description
1 polymer ?
#
loop_
_entity_poly.entity_id
_entity_poly.type
_entity_poly.pdbx_seq_one_letter_code
_entity_poly.pdbx_strand_id
1 'polypeptide(L)'
;MFAFLDLPPEIRLKIYAYSLNPNEYVKGYRKIPTNPILSSAFTRPSRSRSRSPPLCETPRPYVERHTPTILLLSKQITYEALPVLYRIPLTLHGTPQTYFVMRQMDIAEFISEHLLQRIEYAILRLITPEKFFVLSLLDIWGEDNRLRRLDVYLPVQAERNSRH
;
A
#
# COMPACT_ATOMS: atom_id res chain seq x y z
N MET A 1 -10.75 6.11 37.42
CA MET A 1 -10.30 5.53 36.14
C MET A 1 -10.64 6.54 35.07
N PHE A 2 -9.66 7.15 34.40
CA PHE A 2 -9.92 8.13 33.34
C PHE A 2 -10.23 7.39 32.03
N ALA A 3 -11.39 7.62 31.43
CA ALA A 3 -11.72 7.03 30.14
C ALA A 3 -11.08 7.84 29.02
N PHE A 4 -10.77 7.19 27.89
CA PHE A 4 -10.18 7.86 26.73
C PHE A 4 -11.04 9.02 26.20
N LEU A 5 -12.37 8.89 26.28
CA LEU A 5 -13.33 9.92 25.85
C LEU A 5 -13.43 11.11 26.83
N ASP A 6 -12.88 10.99 28.04
CA ASP A 6 -12.81 12.10 29.00
C ASP A 6 -11.63 13.05 28.69
N LEU A 7 -10.71 12.62 27.82
CA LEU A 7 -9.60 13.45 27.37
C LEU A 7 -10.10 14.62 26.51
N PRO A 8 -9.50 15.82 26.61
CA PRO A 8 -9.81 16.92 25.72
C PRO A 8 -9.64 16.53 24.24
N PRO A 9 -10.48 17.06 23.33
CA PRO A 9 -10.43 16.73 21.90
C PRO A 9 -9.05 16.92 21.28
N GLU A 10 -8.31 17.95 21.69
CA GLU A 10 -6.97 18.26 21.19
C GLU A 10 -5.97 17.14 21.51
N ILE A 11 -6.09 16.54 22.68
CA ILE A 11 -5.25 15.41 23.10
C ILE A 11 -5.65 14.16 22.34
N ARG A 12 -6.96 13.90 22.17
CA ARG A 12 -7.45 12.76 21.38
C ARG A 12 -6.98 12.83 19.93
N LEU A 13 -7.03 14.01 19.30
CA LEU A 13 -6.55 14.24 17.94
C LEU A 13 -5.05 13.90 17.78
N LYS A 14 -4.22 14.28 18.76
CA LYS A 14 -2.80 13.91 18.77
C LYS A 14 -2.64 12.39 18.88
N ILE A 15 -3.39 11.74 19.77
CA ILE A 15 -3.32 10.28 19.95
C ILE A 15 -3.77 9.56 18.67
N TYR A 16 -4.82 10.03 18.00
CA TYR A 16 -5.26 9.50 16.71
C TYR A 16 -4.15 9.60 15.66
N ALA A 17 -3.49 10.76 15.55
CA ALA A 17 -2.40 10.94 14.60
C ALA A 17 -1.19 10.02 14.88
N TYR A 18 -0.89 9.73 16.15
CA TYR A 18 0.19 8.80 16.52
C TYR A 18 -0.19 7.32 16.32
N SER A 19 -1.45 6.96 16.54
CA SER A 19 -1.93 5.57 16.51
C SER A 19 -2.31 5.09 15.11
N LEU A 20 -2.60 6.02 14.20
CA LEU A 20 -3.02 5.73 12.83
C LEU A 20 -1.84 5.91 11.86
N ASN A 21 -1.52 4.86 11.11
CA ASN A 21 -0.49 4.94 10.08
C ASN A 21 -0.99 4.30 8.76
N PRO A 22 -1.35 5.11 7.74
CA PRO A 22 -1.79 4.57 6.46
C PRO A 22 -0.67 3.86 5.69
N ASN A 23 0.60 4.06 6.06
CA ASN A 23 1.78 3.48 5.40
C ASN A 23 2.19 2.11 5.96
N GLU A 24 1.42 1.54 6.89
CA GLU A 24 1.75 0.24 7.49
C GLU A 24 1.73 -0.91 6.46
N TYR A 25 0.97 -0.75 5.38
CA TYR A 25 0.91 -1.69 4.25
C TYR A 25 2.29 -2.06 3.68
N VAL A 26 3.28 -1.16 3.80
CA VAL A 26 4.67 -1.37 3.36
C VAL A 26 5.30 -2.60 4.01
N LYS A 27 4.90 -2.94 5.25
CA LYS A 27 5.38 -4.16 5.93
C LYS A 27 4.94 -5.42 5.20
N GLY A 28 3.67 -5.49 4.76
CA GLY A 28 3.16 -6.60 3.96
C GLY A 28 3.80 -6.65 2.59
N TYR A 29 3.95 -5.49 1.97
CA TYR A 29 4.58 -5.32 0.66
C TYR A 29 6.04 -5.84 0.61
N ARG A 30 6.85 -5.56 1.64
CA ARG A 30 8.26 -6.02 1.73
C ARG A 30 8.42 -7.53 1.89
N LYS A 31 7.41 -8.23 2.42
CA LYS A 31 7.44 -9.69 2.60
C LYS A 31 7.37 -10.45 1.27
N ILE A 32 6.83 -9.83 0.22
CA ILE A 32 6.59 -10.45 -1.08
C ILE A 32 7.88 -10.85 -1.82
N PRO A 33 8.83 -9.93 -2.09
CA PRO A 33 10.07 -10.27 -2.79
C PRO A 33 11.01 -11.17 -1.97
N THR A 34 10.84 -11.19 -0.65
CA THR A 34 11.68 -11.97 0.28
C THR A 34 11.28 -13.44 0.34
N ASN A 35 10.07 -13.80 -0.08
CA ASN A 35 9.60 -15.18 -0.03
C ASN A 35 10.18 -15.98 -1.22
N PRO A 36 11.04 -17.00 -0.97
CA PRO A 36 11.77 -17.72 -2.02
C PRO A 36 10.84 -18.46 -3.01
N ILE A 37 9.64 -18.86 -2.57
CA ILE A 37 8.64 -19.53 -3.41
C ILE A 37 8.02 -18.53 -4.40
N LEU A 38 7.93 -17.26 -3.99
CA LEU A 38 7.33 -16.19 -4.75
C LEU A 38 8.35 -15.52 -5.69
N SER A 39 9.61 -15.44 -5.29
CA SER A 39 10.71 -14.94 -6.11
C SER A 39 11.17 -15.95 -7.18
N SER A 40 10.95 -17.25 -6.98
CA SER A 40 11.20 -18.27 -8.02
C SER A 40 10.19 -18.23 -9.18
N ALA A 41 8.99 -17.69 -8.98
CA ALA A 41 8.06 -17.41 -10.09
C ALA A 41 8.55 -16.25 -10.98
N PHE A 42 9.47 -15.43 -10.45
CA PHE A 42 10.02 -14.23 -11.09
C PHE A 42 11.17 -14.54 -12.05
N THR A 43 11.94 -15.58 -11.74
CA THR A 43 13.03 -16.06 -12.59
C THR A 43 12.52 -17.21 -13.43
N ARG A 44 12.05 -16.94 -14.66
CA ARG A 44 11.96 -17.99 -15.68
C ARG A 44 13.30 -18.75 -15.66
N PRO A 45 13.36 -20.03 -15.26
CA PRO A 45 14.59 -20.76 -15.43
C PRO A 45 14.69 -21.06 -16.91
N SER A 46 15.56 -20.32 -17.59
CA SER A 46 16.14 -20.80 -18.83
C SER A 46 16.80 -22.15 -18.51
N ARG A 47 16.19 -23.23 -19.02
CA ARG A 47 16.86 -24.49 -19.40
C ARG A 47 17.48 -25.36 -18.28
N SER A 48 16.80 -25.58 -17.15
CA SER A 48 17.09 -26.79 -16.35
C SER A 48 15.92 -27.77 -16.41
N ARG A 49 16.21 -29.05 -16.69
CA ARG A 49 15.24 -30.16 -16.82
C ARG A 49 14.63 -30.59 -15.47
N SER A 50 14.65 -29.73 -14.46
CA SER A 50 13.93 -30.00 -13.21
C SER A 50 12.47 -29.60 -13.42
N ARG A 51 11.56 -30.56 -13.24
CA ARG A 51 10.11 -30.37 -13.26
C ARG A 51 9.73 -29.30 -12.23
N SER A 52 9.63 -28.05 -12.64
CA SER A 52 8.99 -27.03 -11.82
C SER A 52 7.53 -27.47 -11.60
N PRO A 53 7.05 -27.54 -10.34
CA PRO A 53 5.68 -27.94 -10.06
C PRO A 53 4.70 -27.04 -10.80
N PRO A 54 3.54 -27.57 -11.23
CA PRO A 54 2.55 -26.79 -11.95
C PRO A 54 2.09 -25.60 -11.09
N LEU A 55 1.85 -24.44 -11.72
CA LEU A 55 1.48 -23.18 -11.05
C LEU A 55 0.21 -23.27 -10.20
N CYS A 56 -0.61 -24.31 -10.38
CA CYS A 56 -1.79 -24.59 -9.56
C CYS A 56 -1.46 -25.19 -8.18
N GLU A 57 -0.24 -25.69 -7.96
CA GLU A 57 0.21 -26.25 -6.67
C GLU A 57 0.83 -25.19 -5.75
N THR A 58 1.22 -24.02 -6.28
CA THR A 58 1.76 -22.92 -5.45
C THR A 58 0.61 -22.13 -4.82
N PRO A 59 0.48 -22.10 -3.47
CA PRO A 59 -0.57 -21.34 -2.82
C PRO A 59 -0.38 -19.84 -3.06
N ARG A 60 -1.49 -19.14 -3.31
CA ARG A 60 -1.45 -17.67 -3.45
C ARG A 60 -1.02 -17.05 -2.13
N PRO A 61 -0.11 -16.06 -2.13
CA PRO A 61 0.23 -15.33 -0.92
C PRO A 61 -1.00 -14.58 -0.43
N TYR A 62 -1.41 -14.85 0.81
CA TYR A 62 -2.47 -14.09 1.45
C TYR A 62 -1.86 -12.79 2.01
N VAL A 63 -2.35 -11.65 1.51
CA VAL A 63 -1.99 -10.34 2.07
C VAL A 63 -2.88 -10.07 3.27
N GLU A 64 -2.29 -10.11 4.46
CA GLU A 64 -2.99 -9.71 5.67
C GLU A 64 -3.17 -8.19 5.70
N ARG A 65 -4.44 -7.77 5.75
CA ARG A 65 -4.82 -6.37 6.02
C ARG A 65 -5.15 -6.25 7.50
N HIS A 66 -4.62 -5.22 8.15
CA HIS A 66 -4.89 -4.94 9.55
C HIS A 66 -5.66 -3.64 9.69
N THR A 67 -6.73 -3.68 10.49
CA THR A 67 -7.44 -2.48 10.92
C THR A 67 -6.82 -2.00 12.23
N PRO A 68 -6.40 -0.72 12.33
CA PRO A 68 -5.87 -0.16 13.58
C PRO A 68 -6.84 -0.38 14.75
N THR A 69 -6.32 -0.91 15.87
CA THR A 69 -7.13 -1.29 17.03
C THR A 69 -7.93 -0.13 17.62
N ILE A 70 -7.40 1.10 17.54
CA ILE A 70 -8.09 2.33 17.97
C ILE A 70 -9.44 2.51 17.27
N LEU A 71 -9.57 2.10 16.00
CA LEU A 71 -10.81 2.20 15.23
C LEU A 71 -11.84 1.14 15.63
N LEU A 72 -11.43 0.11 16.37
CA LEU A 72 -12.27 -1.00 16.82
C LEU A 72 -12.83 -0.79 18.23
N LEU A 73 -12.36 0.23 18.96
CA LEU A 73 -12.75 0.43 20.37
C LEU A 73 -14.18 0.95 20.53
N SER A 74 -14.58 1.95 19.73
CA SER A 74 -15.90 2.59 19.83
C SER A 74 -16.24 3.33 18.55
N LYS A 75 -17.52 3.31 18.15
CA LYS A 75 -18.02 4.05 16.97
C LYS A 75 -17.72 5.55 17.05
N GLN A 76 -17.78 6.14 18.24
CA GLN A 76 -17.46 7.56 18.43
C GLN A 76 -15.98 7.83 18.15
N ILE A 77 -15.09 6.98 18.69
CA ILE A 77 -13.65 7.05 18.44
C ILE A 77 -13.37 6.89 16.95
N THR A 78 -14.02 5.92 16.29
CA THR A 78 -13.89 5.72 14.85
C THR A 78 -14.28 6.97 14.07
N TYR A 79 -15.41 7.60 14.41
CA TYR A 79 -15.90 8.79 13.72
C TYR A 79 -14.96 9.99 13.89
N GLU A 80 -14.37 10.17 15.08
CA GLU A 80 -13.39 11.24 15.33
C GLU A 80 -12.03 10.95 14.66
N ALA A 81 -11.60 9.69 14.63
CA ALA A 81 -10.27 9.30 14.17
C ALA A 81 -10.15 9.18 12.64
N LEU A 82 -11.21 8.76 11.94
CA LEU A 82 -11.18 8.59 10.48
C LEU A 82 -10.81 9.88 9.72
N PRO A 83 -11.37 11.06 10.03
CA PRO A 83 -10.93 12.32 9.40
C PRO A 83 -9.46 12.63 9.63
N VAL A 84 -8.90 12.24 10.79
CA VAL A 84 -7.46 12.38 11.06
C VAL A 84 -6.66 11.44 10.16
N LEU A 85 -7.07 10.17 10.06
CA LEU A 85 -6.42 9.17 9.18
C LEU A 85 -6.34 9.65 7.73
N TYR A 86 -7.44 10.18 7.18
CA TYR A 86 -7.51 10.64 5.78
C TYR A 86 -6.58 11.82 5.47
N ARG A 87 -6.20 12.60 6.49
CA ARG A 87 -5.27 13.72 6.36
C ARG A 87 -3.80 13.32 6.47
N ILE A 88 -3.50 12.11 6.96
CA ILE A 88 -2.12 11.63 7.04
C ILE A 88 -1.65 11.27 5.62
N PRO A 89 -0.51 11.79 5.15
CA PRO A 89 -0.02 11.49 3.81
C PRO A 89 0.23 10.00 3.58
N LEU A 90 -0.40 9.45 2.55
CA LEU A 90 -0.13 8.09 2.08
C LEU A 90 1.01 8.12 1.06
N THR A 91 2.11 7.45 1.39
CA THR A 91 3.27 7.29 0.51
C THR A 91 3.20 5.94 -0.18
N LEU A 92 3.04 5.97 -1.50
CA LEU A 92 2.97 4.78 -2.34
C LEU A 92 4.30 4.52 -3.04
N HIS A 93 4.85 3.34 -2.80
CA HIS A 93 6.11 2.85 -3.36
C HIS A 93 5.89 1.80 -4.46
N GLY A 94 5.18 2.17 -5.53
CA GLY A 94 4.88 1.27 -6.67
C GLY A 94 4.08 0.01 -6.29
N THR A 95 3.85 -0.85 -7.28
CA THR A 95 3.41 -2.25 -7.12
C THR A 95 4.59 -3.19 -7.17
N PRO A 96 4.58 -4.29 -6.39
CA PRO A 96 5.65 -5.26 -6.53
C PRO A 96 5.40 -5.89 -7.90
N GLN A 97 6.42 -5.94 -8.74
CA GLN A 97 6.37 -6.51 -10.09
C GLN A 97 6.05 -8.02 -10.11
N THR A 98 5.59 -8.59 -8.98
CA THR A 98 5.25 -9.99 -8.82
C THR A 98 3.97 -10.31 -9.59
N TYR A 99 4.15 -10.92 -10.75
CA TYR A 99 3.13 -11.72 -11.41
C TYR A 99 2.87 -12.97 -10.57
N PHE A 100 1.86 -12.93 -9.70
CA PHE A 100 1.36 -14.15 -9.09
C PHE A 100 0.31 -14.77 -10.00
N VAL A 101 0.63 -15.96 -10.53
CA VAL A 101 -0.35 -16.92 -11.05
C VAL A 101 -1.44 -16.24 -11.91
N MET A 102 -1.01 -15.61 -13.01
CA MET A 102 -1.87 -14.97 -14.04
C MET A 102 -2.58 -13.66 -13.67
N ARG A 103 -2.32 -13.02 -12.52
CA ARG A 103 -2.88 -11.69 -12.21
C ARG A 103 -1.84 -10.75 -11.59
N GLN A 104 -1.83 -9.50 -12.05
CA GLN A 104 -1.06 -8.41 -11.42
C GLN A 104 -1.75 -8.05 -10.09
N MET A 105 -1.00 -8.08 -8.99
CA MET A 105 -1.51 -7.62 -7.70
C MET A 105 -1.81 -6.13 -7.76
N ASP A 106 -3.00 -5.75 -7.29
CA ASP A 106 -3.40 -4.35 -7.18
C ASP A 106 -3.08 -3.81 -5.77
N ILE A 107 -2.83 -2.51 -5.66
CA ILE A 107 -2.61 -1.85 -4.36
C ILE A 107 -3.84 -1.94 -3.45
N ALA A 108 -5.03 -2.08 -4.04
CA ALA A 108 -6.28 -2.34 -3.34
C ALA A 108 -6.29 -3.66 -2.53
N GLU A 109 -5.35 -4.58 -2.83
CA GLU A 109 -5.15 -5.80 -2.04
C GLU A 109 -4.44 -5.52 -0.71
N PHE A 110 -3.62 -4.47 -0.65
CA PHE A 110 -2.86 -4.08 0.55
C PHE A 110 -3.55 -2.98 1.36
N ILE A 111 -4.18 -2.05 0.66
CA ILE A 111 -4.86 -0.89 1.22
C ILE A 111 -6.31 -0.98 0.77
N SER A 112 -7.27 -0.81 1.69
CA SER A 112 -8.66 -0.81 1.26
C SER A 112 -8.93 0.32 0.26
N GLU A 113 -9.70 0.02 -0.77
CA GLU A 113 -10.11 1.01 -1.78
C GLU A 113 -10.83 2.20 -1.14
N HIS A 114 -11.67 1.94 -0.14
CA HIS A 114 -12.33 3.00 0.63
C HIS A 114 -11.37 3.96 1.31
N LEU A 115 -10.23 3.46 1.83
CA LEU A 115 -9.20 4.32 2.39
C LEU A 115 -8.53 5.12 1.29
N LEU A 116 -8.16 4.48 0.17
CA LEU A 116 -7.54 5.14 -0.98
C LEU A 116 -8.42 6.26 -1.55
N GLN A 117 -9.73 6.04 -1.71
CA GLN A 117 -10.69 7.03 -2.20
C GLN A 117 -10.81 8.27 -1.31
N ARG A 118 -10.61 8.10 0.00
CA ARG A 118 -10.86 9.17 0.99
C ARG A 118 -9.61 9.93 1.43
N ILE A 119 -8.41 9.49 1.06
CA ILE A 119 -7.19 10.21 1.42
C ILE A 119 -7.19 11.61 0.80
N GLU A 120 -6.72 12.59 1.55
CA GLU A 120 -6.59 13.97 1.08
C GLU A 120 -5.20 14.25 0.48
N TYR A 121 -4.18 13.49 0.92
CA TYR A 121 -2.77 13.72 0.56
C TYR A 121 -2.10 12.40 0.16
N ALA A 122 -1.61 12.33 -1.07
CA ALA A 122 -0.89 11.18 -1.60
C ALA A 122 0.49 11.58 -2.11
N ILE A 123 1.46 10.71 -1.88
CA ILE A 123 2.84 10.84 -2.34
C ILE A 123 3.18 9.60 -3.16
N LEU A 124 3.38 9.76 -4.47
CA LEU A 124 3.82 8.69 -5.36
C LEU A 124 5.34 8.71 -5.46
N ARG A 125 6.00 7.67 -4.96
CA ARG A 125 7.46 7.45 -5.10
C ARG A 125 7.69 6.22 -5.95
N LEU A 126 7.67 6.40 -7.27
CA LEU A 126 7.72 5.32 -8.23
C LEU A 126 9.14 5.18 -8.80
N ILE A 127 9.85 4.11 -8.43
CA ILE A 127 11.16 3.79 -9.01
C ILE A 127 10.98 3.36 -10.48
N THR A 128 9.92 2.61 -10.77
CA THR A 128 9.56 2.18 -12.12
C THR A 128 8.05 2.37 -12.27
N PRO A 129 7.58 3.41 -12.97
CA PRO A 129 6.15 3.68 -13.09
C PRO A 129 5.50 2.68 -14.07
N GLU A 130 4.68 1.78 -13.55
CA GLU A 130 3.85 0.89 -14.37
C GLU A 130 2.56 1.61 -14.78
N LYS A 131 2.28 1.67 -16.09
CA LYS A 131 1.12 2.39 -16.64
C LYS A 131 -0.21 1.95 -15.99
N PHE A 132 -0.45 0.64 -15.93
CA PHE A 132 -1.72 0.10 -15.41
C PHE A 132 -1.90 0.41 -13.93
N PHE A 133 -0.84 0.30 -13.13
CA PHE A 133 -0.86 0.66 -11.72
C PHE A 133 -1.24 2.13 -11.49
N VAL A 134 -0.60 3.04 -12.24
CA VAL A 134 -0.89 4.47 -12.12
C VAL A 134 -2.32 4.78 -12.56
N LEU A 135 -2.80 4.17 -13.65
CA LEU A 135 -4.18 4.36 -14.12
C LEU A 135 -5.19 3.85 -13.09
N SER A 136 -5.01 2.65 -12.55
CA SER A 136 -5.90 2.11 -11.51
C SER A 136 -5.96 3.01 -10.29
N LEU A 137 -4.84 3.59 -9.86
CA LEU A 137 -4.84 4.57 -8.76
C LEU A 137 -5.61 5.84 -9.09
N LEU A 138 -5.45 6.36 -10.32
CA LEU A 138 -6.17 7.54 -10.77
C LEU A 138 -7.68 7.28 -10.85
N ASP A 139 -8.08 6.09 -11.31
CA ASP A 139 -9.49 5.67 -11.34
C ASP A 139 -10.07 5.62 -9.91
N ILE A 140 -9.36 4.98 -8.98
CA ILE A 140 -9.77 4.91 -7.56
C ILE A 140 -9.89 6.30 -6.94
N TRP A 141 -8.92 7.19 -7.17
CA TRP A 141 -8.97 8.56 -6.64
C TRP A 141 -10.02 9.44 -7.33
N GLY A 142 -10.38 9.11 -8.58
CA GLY A 142 -11.38 9.82 -9.37
C GLY A 142 -12.80 9.67 -8.86
N GLU A 143 -13.15 8.55 -8.21
CA GLU A 143 -14.52 8.23 -7.78
C GLU A 143 -15.14 9.25 -6.79
N ASP A 144 -14.45 9.60 -5.70
CA ASP A 144 -14.94 10.61 -4.70
C ASP A 144 -14.14 11.92 -4.76
N ASN A 145 -13.08 11.98 -5.58
CA ASN A 145 -12.23 13.16 -5.83
C ASN A 145 -11.85 13.94 -4.56
N ARG A 146 -11.52 13.22 -3.48
CA ARG A 146 -11.12 13.79 -2.17
C ARG A 146 -9.65 14.21 -2.12
N LEU A 147 -8.86 13.76 -3.09
CA LEU A 147 -7.44 14.00 -3.15
C LEU A 147 -7.17 15.49 -3.41
N ARG A 148 -6.63 16.18 -2.41
CA ARG A 148 -6.30 17.61 -2.50
C ARG A 148 -4.91 17.84 -3.05
N ARG A 149 -3.99 16.92 -2.81
CA ARG A 149 -2.59 17.05 -3.23
C ARG A 149 -2.01 15.69 -3.56
N LEU A 150 -1.38 15.64 -4.73
CA LEU A 150 -0.63 14.50 -5.24
C LEU A 150 0.80 14.94 -5.54
N ASP A 151 1.75 14.50 -4.73
CA ASP A 151 3.18 14.75 -4.99
C ASP A 151 3.79 13.54 -5.70
N VAL A 152 4.33 13.74 -6.91
CA VAL A 152 4.94 12.66 -7.70
C VAL A 152 6.45 12.83 -7.73
N TYR A 153 7.17 11.83 -7.24
CA TYR A 153 8.62 11.75 -7.26
C TYR A 153 9.06 10.69 -8.26
N LEU A 154 9.73 11.13 -9.31
CA LEU A 154 10.39 10.29 -10.29
C LEU A 154 11.89 10.26 -9.99
N PRO A 155 12.55 9.08 -10.02
CA PRO A 155 14.00 9.04 -9.92
C PRO A 155 14.57 9.79 -11.13
N VAL A 156 15.34 10.85 -10.86
CA VAL A 156 16.19 11.47 -11.88
C VAL A 156 17.10 10.37 -12.39
N GLN A 157 16.94 9.98 -13.66
CA GLN A 157 17.89 9.09 -14.30
C GLN A 157 19.24 9.80 -14.25
N ALA A 158 20.14 9.36 -13.36
CA ALA A 158 21.53 9.76 -13.43
C ALA A 158 21.98 9.41 -14.85
N GLU A 159 22.34 10.44 -15.60
CA GLU A 159 22.74 10.34 -16.99
C GLU A 159 23.73 9.17 -17.14
N ARG A 160 23.37 8.20 -17.98
CA ARG A 160 24.33 7.30 -18.62
C ARG A 160 25.19 8.14 -19.59
N ASN A 161 25.97 9.07 -19.05
CA ASN A 161 26.99 9.82 -19.76
C ASN A 161 28.35 9.44 -19.19
N SER A 162 28.75 8.19 -19.41
CA SER A 162 30.17 7.83 -19.49
C SER A 162 30.30 6.44 -20.09
N ARG A 163 30.99 6.38 -21.24
CA ARG A 163 31.47 5.21 -21.99
C ARG A 163 30.50 4.67 -23.06
N HIS A 164 30.64 5.15 -24.30
CA HIS A 164 31.65 4.65 -25.24
C HIS A 164 31.92 5.66 -26.34
#